data_AF-A0A2V1ASW1-F1
#
_entry.id   AF-A0A2V1ASW1-F1
#
_cell.length_a   1.000
_cell.length_b   1.000
_cell.length_c   1.000
_cell.angle_alpha   90.00
_cell.angle_beta   90.00
_cell.angle_gamma   90.00
#
_symmetry.space_group_name_H-M   'P 1'
#
loop_
_entity.id
_entity.type
_entity.pdbx_description
1 polymer ?
#
loop_
_entity_poly.entity_id
_entity_poly.type
_entity_poly.pdbx_seq_one_letter_code
_entity_poly.pdbx_strand_id
1 'polypeptide(L)'
;MFRFTKANFHHLWRGTFNSSTRSLSRTGFSWSKPRSYATYKGFNNKSGSQFSIADLIRNRNFHYVIGGCVGFYLYNLNEAPFTHRYRFLWVPYWMEKKIGDYSYSQIISQFRGQLLPSSDPQYRKIREIMNKLLATAIDNTPDPKQAAHLKSLDWSISIIQVQDPRKEPPNAFILPNGKIFIFSSIFPICKNEDGLATVLAHELSHQLAHHSSEQLSKQPIYIALSTALYAATGISWFNDLLIAGLLQMPSSREMD
;
A
#
# COMPACT_ATOMS: atom_id res chain seq x y z
N MET A 1 10.66 -16.84 -34.20
CA MET A 1 11.74 -17.55 -34.92
C MET A 1 11.49 -17.33 -36.42
N PHE A 2 12.47 -16.75 -37.16
CA PHE A 2 12.50 -16.43 -38.63
C PHE A 2 11.42 -15.44 -39.15
N ARG A 3 11.66 -14.24 -39.71
CA ARG A 3 12.68 -13.56 -40.58
C ARG A 3 12.49 -13.77 -42.10
N PHE A 4 12.47 -12.63 -42.80
CA PHE A 4 12.65 -12.37 -44.25
C PHE A 4 11.38 -12.49 -45.14
N THR A 5 11.13 -11.68 -46.19
CA THR A 5 12.04 -10.86 -47.03
C THR A 5 11.26 -9.81 -47.85
N LYS A 6 11.97 -8.74 -48.25
CA LYS A 6 11.62 -7.76 -49.29
C LYS A 6 11.42 -8.39 -50.68
N ALA A 7 10.61 -7.73 -51.53
CA ALA A 7 10.82 -7.72 -52.97
C ALA A 7 10.52 -6.31 -53.55
N ASN A 8 11.53 -5.73 -54.21
CA ASN A 8 11.42 -4.65 -55.19
C ASN A 8 11.16 -5.28 -56.57
N PHE A 9 10.48 -4.60 -57.50
CA PHE A 9 11.09 -3.94 -58.67
C PHE A 9 10.04 -3.54 -59.74
N HIS A 10 10.39 -2.45 -60.42
CA HIS A 10 9.79 -1.76 -61.57
C HIS A 10 9.27 -2.62 -62.73
N HIS A 11 8.33 -2.08 -63.54
CA HIS A 11 8.56 -1.65 -64.94
C HIS A 11 7.31 -1.08 -65.66
N LEU A 12 7.54 -0.02 -66.47
CA LEU A 12 6.91 0.36 -67.78
C LEU A 12 5.44 0.88 -67.73
N TRP A 13 4.98 1.84 -68.54
CA TRP A 13 5.45 2.36 -69.84
C TRP A 13 4.67 3.62 -70.26
N ARG A 14 5.31 4.46 -71.10
CA ARG A 14 4.81 5.41 -72.14
C ARG A 14 3.63 6.33 -71.83
N GLY A 15 3.64 7.62 -72.17
CA GLY A 15 4.42 8.34 -73.17
C GLY A 15 3.45 9.18 -74.01
N THR A 16 3.71 10.47 -74.17
CA THR A 16 3.54 11.23 -75.43
C THR A 16 3.99 12.67 -75.19
N PHE A 17 4.95 13.08 -76.00
CA PHE A 17 5.37 14.46 -76.20
C PHE A 17 4.32 15.18 -77.05
N ASN A 18 3.98 16.41 -76.70
CA ASN A 18 3.48 17.36 -77.69
C ASN A 18 4.17 18.71 -77.45
N SER A 19 4.96 19.12 -78.43
CA SER A 19 5.68 20.38 -78.47
C SER A 19 4.88 21.39 -79.29
N SER A 20 4.52 22.51 -78.68
CA SER A 20 4.16 23.72 -79.41
C SER A 20 4.84 24.92 -78.76
N THR A 21 5.75 25.50 -79.53
CA THR A 21 6.44 26.75 -79.26
C THR A 21 5.52 27.92 -79.64
N ARG A 22 5.44 28.97 -78.81
CA ARG A 22 5.48 30.37 -79.30
C ARG A 22 5.58 31.42 -78.20
N SER A 23 6.43 32.39 -78.56
CA SER A 23 6.54 33.80 -78.17
C SER A 23 6.83 34.20 -76.72
N LEU A 24 8.04 34.76 -76.56
CA LEU A 24 8.37 35.72 -75.52
C LEU A 24 7.48 36.96 -75.63
N SER A 25 6.99 37.44 -74.48
CA SER A 25 6.75 38.86 -74.23
C SER A 25 7.40 39.25 -72.92
N ARG A 26 8.20 40.31 -72.99
CA ARG A 26 9.10 40.82 -71.97
C ARG A 26 8.40 41.95 -71.21
N THR A 27 8.08 41.71 -69.94
CA THR A 27 7.76 42.69 -68.87
C THR A 27 8.02 41.91 -67.57
N GLY A 28 8.61 42.38 -66.48
CA GLY A 28 8.99 43.69 -65.97
C GLY A 28 9.02 43.50 -64.44
N PHE A 29 10.16 43.84 -63.83
CA PHE A 29 10.34 44.18 -62.41
C PHE A 29 10.17 43.11 -61.28
N SER A 30 11.28 42.98 -60.55
CA SER A 30 11.53 42.46 -59.19
C SER A 30 10.35 42.30 -58.24
N TRP A 31 10.33 41.19 -57.48
CA TRP A 31 10.44 41.20 -56.01
C TRP A 31 10.84 39.80 -55.53
N SER A 32 11.92 39.72 -54.75
CA SER A 32 12.45 38.50 -54.15
C SER A 32 11.44 37.90 -53.18
N LYS A 33 11.03 36.64 -53.41
CA LYS A 33 10.28 35.87 -52.40
C LYS A 33 11.20 35.63 -51.20
N PRO A 34 10.84 36.03 -49.97
CA PRO A 34 11.62 35.65 -48.81
C PRO A 34 11.50 34.13 -48.64
N ARG A 35 12.66 33.44 -48.62
CA ARG A 35 12.71 32.02 -48.28
C ARG A 35 12.24 31.88 -46.83
N SER A 36 11.21 31.09 -46.61
CA SER A 36 10.73 30.76 -45.26
C SER A 36 11.77 29.86 -44.60
N TYR A 37 12.63 30.44 -43.76
CA TYR A 37 13.49 29.67 -42.89
C TYR A 37 12.63 28.92 -41.89
N ALA A 38 12.86 27.62 -41.74
CA ALA A 38 12.21 26.81 -40.72
C ALA A 38 12.49 27.44 -39.35
N THR A 39 11.47 28.07 -38.77
CA THR A 39 11.53 28.56 -37.40
C THR A 39 11.53 27.35 -36.49
N TYR A 40 12.71 26.96 -36.01
CA TYR A 40 12.78 26.05 -34.87
C TYR A 40 12.11 26.77 -33.70
N LYS A 41 10.87 26.38 -33.38
CA LYS A 41 10.33 26.60 -32.04
C LYS A 41 11.24 25.82 -31.10
N GLY A 42 12.26 26.48 -30.57
CA GLY A 42 13.01 25.94 -29.46
C GLY A 42 11.99 25.51 -28.41
N PHE A 43 12.14 24.29 -27.90
CA PHE A 43 11.44 23.88 -26.69
C PHE A 43 11.90 24.81 -25.58
N ASN A 44 11.24 25.96 -25.47
CA ASN A 44 11.36 26.84 -24.35
C ASN A 44 10.76 26.06 -23.19
N ASN A 45 11.64 25.44 -22.41
CA ASN A 45 11.30 24.65 -21.23
C ASN A 45 10.86 25.58 -20.08
N LYS A 46 9.92 26.47 -20.38
CA LYS A 46 9.10 27.24 -19.43
C LYS A 46 7.67 26.74 -19.52
N SER A 47 7.51 25.43 -19.38
CA SER A 47 6.27 24.82 -18.94
C SER A 47 6.55 24.10 -17.63
N GLY A 48 7.10 24.85 -16.66
CA GLY A 48 6.71 24.59 -15.30
C GLY A 48 5.25 24.99 -15.23
N SER A 49 4.34 24.02 -15.30
CA SER A 49 2.94 24.25 -14.97
C SER A 49 2.92 24.84 -13.57
N GLN A 50 2.77 26.16 -13.44
CA GLN A 50 2.43 26.78 -12.17
C GLN A 50 1.03 26.30 -11.84
N PHE A 51 0.94 25.14 -11.19
CA PHE A 51 -0.29 24.67 -10.58
C PHE A 51 -0.67 25.70 -9.51
N SER A 52 -1.65 26.55 -9.84
CA SER A 52 -2.22 27.46 -8.87
C SER A 52 -3.25 26.70 -8.05
N ILE A 53 -3.07 26.69 -6.73
CA ILE A 53 -4.02 26.09 -5.78
C ILE A 53 -5.43 26.70 -5.99
N ALA A 54 -5.51 27.96 -6.45
CA ALA A 54 -6.77 28.64 -6.75
C ALA A 54 -7.54 28.00 -7.92
N ASP A 55 -6.85 27.50 -8.94
CA ASP A 55 -7.49 26.84 -10.10
C ASP A 55 -8.02 25.45 -9.73
N LEU A 56 -7.35 24.76 -8.80
CA LEU A 56 -7.80 23.49 -8.24
C LEU A 56 -9.07 23.69 -7.39
N ILE A 57 -9.08 24.70 -6.50
CA ILE A 57 -10.22 25.01 -5.63
C ILE A 57 -11.45 25.45 -6.45
N ARG A 58 -11.26 26.10 -7.61
CA ARG A 58 -12.37 26.53 -8.47
C ARG A 58 -12.96 25.41 -9.32
N ASN A 59 -12.27 24.27 -9.43
CA ASN A 59 -12.70 23.16 -10.27
C ASN A 59 -13.86 22.40 -9.62
N ARG A 60 -15.01 22.32 -10.32
CA ARG A 60 -16.18 21.59 -9.83
C ARG A 60 -15.91 20.09 -9.59
N ASN A 61 -15.02 19.49 -10.38
CA ASN A 61 -14.63 18.09 -10.19
C ASN A 61 -13.85 17.90 -8.88
N PHE A 62 -13.06 18.88 -8.46
CA PHE A 62 -12.34 18.85 -7.19
C PHE A 62 -13.30 18.84 -6.00
N HIS A 63 -14.37 19.63 -6.05
CA HIS A 63 -15.42 19.60 -5.03
C HIS A 63 -16.14 18.25 -4.95
N TYR A 64 -16.43 17.61 -6.09
CA TYR A 64 -17.03 16.26 -6.08
C TYR A 64 -16.08 15.22 -5.49
N VAL A 65 -14.79 15.30 -5.80
CA VAL A 65 -13.78 14.40 -5.22
C VAL A 65 -13.65 14.62 -3.72
N ILE A 66 -13.54 15.88 -3.26
CA ILE A 66 -13.48 16.19 -1.82
C ILE A 66 -14.75 15.74 -1.11
N GLY A 67 -15.93 16.08 -1.66
CA GLY A 67 -17.22 15.68 -1.09
C GLY A 67 -17.35 14.16 -1.00
N GLY A 68 -16.90 13.44 -2.03
CA GLY A 68 -16.83 11.97 -2.04
C GLY A 68 -15.88 11.41 -0.98
N CYS A 69 -14.68 11.97 -0.84
CA CYS A 69 -13.72 11.56 0.18
C CYS A 69 -14.23 11.82 1.61
N VAL A 70 -14.85 12.97 1.87
CA VAL A 70 -15.44 13.30 3.17
C VAL A 70 -16.61 12.37 3.46
N GLY A 71 -17.50 12.14 2.49
CA GLY A 71 -18.61 11.20 2.62
C GLY A 71 -18.13 9.77 2.92
N PHE A 72 -17.09 9.31 2.21
CA PHE A 72 -16.47 8.01 2.46
C PHE A 72 -15.83 7.93 3.85
N TYR A 73 -15.13 8.97 4.29
CA TYR A 73 -14.53 9.03 5.62
C TYR A 73 -15.58 8.92 6.73
N LEU A 74 -16.65 9.71 6.62
CA LEU A 74 -17.75 9.70 7.59
C LEU A 74 -18.52 8.38 7.59
N TYR A 75 -18.72 7.76 6.42
CA TYR A 75 -19.41 6.47 6.30
C TYR A 75 -18.64 5.31 6.96
N ASN A 76 -17.30 5.33 6.89
CA ASN A 76 -16.46 4.29 7.49
C ASN A 76 -15.97 4.67 8.90
N LEU A 77 -16.58 5.68 9.53
CA LEU A 77 -16.30 6.07 10.90
C LEU A 77 -17.10 5.15 11.83
N ASN A 78 -16.39 4.24 12.49
CA ASN A 78 -16.97 3.29 13.43
C ASN A 78 -16.61 3.69 14.86
N GLU A 79 -17.49 3.43 15.81
CA GLU A 79 -17.19 3.61 17.23
C GLU A 79 -16.49 2.37 17.79
N ALA A 80 -15.45 2.57 18.59
CA ALA A 80 -14.74 1.49 19.28
C ALA A 80 -15.63 0.81 20.34
N PRO A 81 -15.72 -0.53 20.39
CA PRO A 81 -16.62 -1.23 21.29
C PRO A 81 -16.31 -1.05 22.79
N PHE A 82 -15.04 -0.77 23.14
CA PHE A 82 -14.60 -0.66 24.53
C PHE A 82 -14.23 0.76 24.97
N THR A 83 -13.76 1.61 24.04
CA THR A 83 -13.24 2.94 24.36
C THR A 83 -14.14 4.09 23.89
N HIS A 84 -15.23 3.80 23.17
CA HIS A 84 -16.15 4.79 22.60
C HIS A 84 -15.48 5.86 21.70
N ARG A 85 -14.24 5.58 21.26
CA ARG A 85 -13.48 6.44 20.38
C ARG A 85 -13.89 6.17 18.93
N TYR A 86 -14.15 7.22 18.17
CA TYR A 86 -14.33 7.13 16.73
C TYR A 86 -13.03 6.72 16.04
N ARG A 87 -13.11 5.69 15.22
CA ARG A 87 -12.02 5.13 14.43
C ARG A 87 -12.48 4.95 13.00
N PHE A 88 -11.57 5.21 12.07
CA PHE A 88 -11.83 5.00 10.66
C PHE A 88 -11.41 3.58 10.27
N LEU A 89 -12.39 2.75 9.89
CA LEU A 89 -12.19 1.35 9.55
C LEU A 89 -12.94 1.04 8.26
N TRP A 90 -12.21 1.00 7.14
CA TRP A 90 -12.78 0.65 5.83
C TRP A 90 -12.28 -0.70 5.31
N VAL A 91 -11.26 -1.28 5.95
CA VAL A 91 -10.69 -2.57 5.57
C VAL A 91 -11.66 -3.69 5.99
N PRO A 92 -12.21 -4.45 5.02
CA PRO A 92 -13.11 -5.56 5.33
C PRO A 92 -12.32 -6.80 5.80
N TYR A 93 -12.96 -7.68 6.58
CA TYR A 93 -12.34 -8.89 7.15
C TYR A 93 -11.66 -9.81 6.13
N TRP A 94 -12.19 -9.92 4.90
CA TRP A 94 -11.56 -10.74 3.86
C TRP A 94 -10.21 -10.18 3.41
N MET A 95 -10.08 -8.85 3.39
CA MET A 95 -8.84 -8.17 3.02
C MET A 95 -7.83 -8.29 4.15
N GLU A 96 -8.30 -8.14 5.40
CA GLU A 96 -7.51 -8.40 6.60
C GLU A 96 -6.93 -9.82 6.60
N LYS A 97 -7.76 -10.84 6.34
CA LYS A 97 -7.30 -12.24 6.20
C LYS A 97 -6.25 -12.39 5.11
N LYS A 98 -6.45 -11.80 3.93
CA LYS A 98 -5.51 -11.87 2.80
C LYS A 98 -4.16 -11.24 3.11
N ILE A 99 -4.16 -10.10 3.81
CA ILE A 99 -2.92 -9.46 4.29
C ILE A 99 -2.21 -10.39 5.27
N GLY A 100 -2.95 -10.98 6.22
CA GLY A 100 -2.42 -11.98 7.14
C GLY A 100 -1.81 -13.19 6.44
N ASP A 101 -2.45 -13.73 5.40
CA ASP A 101 -1.95 -14.88 4.64
C ASP A 101 -0.65 -14.57 3.89
N TYR A 102 -0.54 -13.36 3.34
CA TYR A 102 0.68 -12.89 2.71
C TYR A 102 1.82 -12.72 3.73
N SER A 103 1.57 -12.04 4.84
CA SER A 103 2.55 -11.87 5.92
C SER A 103 2.99 -13.21 6.52
N TYR A 104 2.05 -14.13 6.72
CA TYR A 104 2.34 -15.49 7.18
C TYR A 104 3.30 -16.21 6.24
N SER A 105 3.04 -16.15 4.93
CA SER A 105 3.89 -16.78 3.93
C SER A 105 5.31 -16.21 3.92
N GLN A 106 5.45 -14.89 4.08
CA GLN A 106 6.75 -14.22 4.19
C GLN A 106 7.52 -14.68 5.44
N ILE A 107 6.88 -14.64 6.61
CA ILE A 107 7.52 -15.03 7.88
C ILE A 107 7.93 -16.50 7.85
N ILE A 108 7.04 -17.39 7.41
CA ILE A 108 7.38 -18.83 7.30
C ILE A 108 8.50 -19.03 6.30
N SER A 109 8.56 -18.31 5.19
CA SER A 109 9.68 -18.41 4.24
C SER A 109 11.00 -17.98 4.86
N GLN A 110 10.99 -16.95 5.71
CA GLN A 110 12.16 -16.42 6.39
C GLN A 110 12.66 -17.35 7.51
N PHE A 111 11.74 -17.93 8.29
CA PHE A 111 12.06 -18.69 9.50
C PHE A 111 11.87 -20.20 9.34
N ARG A 112 11.64 -20.72 8.13
CA ARG A 112 11.32 -22.13 7.86
C ARG A 112 12.25 -23.14 8.56
N GLY A 113 13.54 -22.83 8.65
CA GLY A 113 14.56 -23.69 9.25
C GLY A 113 14.69 -23.58 10.77
N GLN A 114 13.94 -22.69 11.41
CA GLN A 114 14.01 -22.40 12.84
C GLN A 114 12.69 -22.68 13.56
N LEU A 115 11.68 -23.22 12.88
CA LEU A 115 10.39 -23.51 13.50
C LEU A 115 10.50 -24.74 14.40
N LEU A 116 10.06 -24.63 15.66
CA LEU A 116 9.93 -25.80 16.52
C LEU A 116 8.79 -26.71 16.04
N PRO A 117 8.96 -28.04 16.13
CA PRO A 117 7.91 -28.99 15.81
C PRO A 117 6.77 -28.91 16.82
N SER A 118 5.53 -29.15 16.35
CA SER A 118 4.32 -29.12 17.19
C SER A 118 4.27 -30.21 18.28
N SER A 119 5.23 -31.15 18.27
CA SER A 119 5.35 -32.21 19.28
C SER A 119 5.96 -31.73 20.60
N ASP A 120 6.56 -30.54 20.63
CA ASP A 120 7.26 -30.00 21.79
C ASP A 120 6.31 -29.77 23.01
N PRO A 121 6.73 -30.08 24.24
CA PRO A 121 5.96 -29.78 25.45
C PRO A 121 5.57 -28.30 25.60
N GLN A 122 6.43 -27.36 25.19
CA GLN A 122 6.15 -25.93 25.24
C GLN A 122 4.97 -25.55 24.36
N TYR A 123 4.86 -26.18 23.19
CA TYR A 123 3.74 -25.96 22.28
C TYR A 123 2.39 -26.27 22.92
N ARG A 124 2.31 -27.36 23.69
CA ARG A 124 1.08 -27.77 24.38
C ARG A 124 0.65 -26.74 25.43
N LYS A 125 1.59 -26.30 26.27
CA LYS A 125 1.34 -25.28 27.30
C LYS A 125 0.82 -23.98 26.71
N ILE A 126 1.49 -23.48 25.67
CA ILE A 126 1.08 -22.24 24.98
C ILE A 126 -0.30 -22.40 24.36
N ARG A 127 -0.57 -23.55 23.74
CA ARG A 127 -1.88 -23.85 23.16
C ARG A 127 -2.98 -23.82 24.21
N GLU A 128 -2.75 -24.38 25.39
CA GLU A 128 -3.73 -24.35 26.49
C GLU A 128 -4.00 -22.93 26.97
N ILE A 129 -2.96 -22.11 27.17
CA ILE A 129 -3.08 -20.70 27.54
C ILE A 129 -3.88 -19.94 26.48
N MET A 130 -3.51 -20.08 25.20
CA MET A 130 -4.18 -19.39 24.11
C MET A 130 -5.64 -19.81 23.94
N ASN A 131 -5.97 -21.08 24.13
CA ASN A 131 -7.35 -21.55 24.07
C ASN A 131 -8.20 -20.89 25.17
N LYS A 132 -7.67 -20.76 26.40
CA LYS A 132 -8.37 -20.07 27.50
C LYS A 132 -8.55 -18.57 27.21
N LEU A 133 -7.51 -17.91 26.70
CA LEU A 133 -7.55 -16.50 26.33
C LEU A 133 -8.56 -16.25 25.21
N LEU A 134 -8.56 -17.09 24.17
CA LEU A 134 -9.47 -16.96 23.03
C LEU A 134 -10.93 -17.22 23.43
N ALA A 135 -11.19 -18.22 24.27
CA ALA A 135 -12.53 -18.46 24.80
C ALA A 135 -13.04 -17.24 25.57
N THR A 136 -12.21 -16.72 26.48
CA THR A 136 -12.53 -15.52 27.27
C THR A 136 -12.73 -14.29 26.38
N ALA A 137 -11.92 -14.12 25.35
CA ALA A 137 -12.03 -13.02 24.39
C ALA A 137 -13.35 -13.08 23.61
N ILE A 138 -13.72 -14.26 23.11
CA ILE A 138 -14.96 -14.47 22.37
C ILE A 138 -16.17 -14.18 23.26
N ASP A 139 -16.15 -14.65 24.51
CA ASP A 139 -17.27 -14.50 25.45
C ASP A 139 -17.45 -13.05 25.90
N ASN A 140 -16.37 -12.27 25.97
CA ASN A 140 -16.40 -10.85 26.37
C ASN A 140 -16.48 -9.87 25.18
N THR A 141 -16.61 -10.37 23.94
CA THR A 141 -16.74 -9.48 22.76
C THR A 141 -18.20 -9.04 22.60
N PRO A 142 -18.50 -7.73 22.68
CA PRO A 142 -19.88 -7.22 22.60
C PRO A 142 -20.45 -7.27 21.18
N ASP A 143 -19.61 -7.24 20.14
CA ASP A 143 -20.06 -7.31 18.74
C ASP A 143 -20.16 -8.76 18.24
N PRO A 144 -21.37 -9.26 17.90
CA PRO A 144 -21.55 -10.61 17.38
C PRO A 144 -20.83 -10.86 16.05
N LYS A 145 -20.65 -9.83 15.20
CA LYS A 145 -19.93 -9.97 13.92
C LYS A 145 -18.45 -10.24 14.16
N GLN A 146 -17.87 -9.53 15.11
CA GLN A 146 -16.49 -9.72 15.51
C GLN A 146 -16.27 -11.10 16.14
N ALA A 147 -17.16 -11.52 17.05
CA ALA A 147 -17.09 -12.85 17.64
C ALA A 147 -17.19 -13.96 16.58
N ALA A 148 -18.07 -13.80 15.59
CA ALA A 148 -18.16 -14.72 14.45
C ALA A 148 -16.89 -14.70 13.59
N HIS A 149 -16.29 -13.53 13.38
CA HIS A 149 -15.02 -13.42 12.66
C HIS A 149 -13.90 -14.18 13.38
N LEU A 150 -13.72 -13.98 14.69
CA LEU A 150 -12.70 -14.69 15.48
C LEU A 150 -12.88 -16.21 15.44
N LYS A 151 -14.13 -16.70 15.45
CA LYS A 151 -14.46 -18.12 15.30
C LYS A 151 -14.16 -18.67 13.90
N SER A 152 -14.21 -17.82 12.88
CA SER A 152 -13.92 -18.18 11.49
C SER A 152 -12.42 -18.25 11.15
N LEU A 153 -11.55 -17.80 12.07
CA LEU A 153 -10.10 -17.79 11.85
C LEU A 153 -9.47 -19.16 12.16
N ASP A 154 -8.48 -19.52 11.36
CA ASP A 154 -7.73 -20.77 11.51
C ASP A 154 -6.56 -20.57 12.46
N TRP A 155 -6.84 -20.61 13.77
CA TRP A 155 -5.84 -20.38 14.80
C TRP A 155 -4.72 -21.43 14.76
N SER A 156 -3.48 -20.99 14.58
CA SER A 156 -2.31 -21.86 14.68
C SER A 156 -1.11 -21.13 15.25
N ILE A 157 -0.35 -21.85 16.09
CA ILE A 157 0.83 -21.32 16.77
C ILE A 157 2.08 -21.78 16.02
N SER A 158 3.05 -20.89 15.88
CA SER A 158 4.38 -21.17 15.33
C SER A 158 5.43 -20.58 16.27
N ILE A 159 6.30 -21.43 16.80
CA ILE A 159 7.38 -21.01 17.69
C ILE A 159 8.66 -20.97 16.87
N ILE A 160 9.32 -19.81 16.87
CA ILE A 160 10.58 -19.57 16.17
C ILE A 160 11.71 -19.72 17.18
N GLN A 161 12.63 -20.65 16.90
CA GLN A 161 13.81 -20.90 17.72
C GLN A 161 14.90 -19.89 17.40
N VAL A 162 15.05 -18.91 18.28
CA VAL A 162 16.12 -17.93 18.23
C VAL A 162 17.42 -18.58 18.69
N GLN A 163 18.40 -18.65 17.79
CA GLN A 163 19.74 -19.16 18.10
C GLN A 163 20.65 -18.06 18.64
N ASP A 164 20.49 -16.82 18.16
CA ASP A 164 21.30 -15.67 18.56
C ASP A 164 20.39 -14.53 19.05
N PRO A 165 20.32 -14.28 20.37
CA PRO A 165 19.51 -13.21 20.96
C PRO A 165 19.87 -11.80 20.49
N ARG A 166 21.05 -11.59 19.88
CA ARG A 166 21.45 -10.28 19.34
C ARG A 166 20.87 -10.00 17.96
N LYS A 167 20.51 -11.06 17.21
CA LYS A 167 19.95 -10.95 15.87
C LYS A 167 18.43 -10.82 15.90
N GLU A 168 17.80 -11.53 16.81
CA GLU A 168 16.34 -11.60 16.91
C GLU A 168 15.91 -11.21 18.34
N PRO A 169 15.33 -10.01 18.50
CA PRO A 169 14.88 -9.57 19.81
C PRO A 169 13.73 -10.44 20.33
N PRO A 170 13.49 -10.46 21.65
CA PRO A 170 12.32 -11.09 22.24
C PRO A 170 11.03 -10.46 21.70
N ASN A 171 10.18 -11.27 21.08
CA ASN A 171 8.93 -10.82 20.50
C ASN A 171 7.86 -11.92 20.48
N ALA A 172 6.60 -11.53 20.41
CA ALA A 172 5.46 -12.37 20.09
C ALA A 172 4.41 -11.49 19.41
N PHE A 173 3.75 -11.99 18.38
CA PHE A 173 2.70 -11.22 17.70
C PHE A 173 1.66 -12.15 17.06
N ILE A 174 0.48 -11.58 16.81
CA ILE A 174 -0.65 -12.28 16.21
C ILE A 174 -0.97 -11.62 14.88
N LEU A 175 -1.04 -12.43 13.82
CA LEU A 175 -1.43 -11.96 12.50
C LEU A 175 -2.95 -11.88 12.38
N PRO A 176 -3.45 -11.03 11.45
CA PRO A 176 -4.89 -10.83 11.31
C PRO A 176 -5.69 -12.06 10.83
N ASN A 177 -5.00 -13.08 10.30
CA ASN A 177 -5.59 -14.36 9.93
C ASN A 177 -5.60 -15.40 11.07
N GLY A 178 -5.27 -15.01 12.31
CA GLY A 178 -5.27 -15.89 13.49
C GLY A 178 -3.98 -16.72 13.64
N LYS A 179 -2.91 -16.39 12.91
CA LYS A 179 -1.61 -17.07 13.03
C LYS A 179 -0.77 -16.40 14.11
N ILE A 180 -0.31 -17.17 15.08
CA ILE A 180 0.42 -16.66 16.25
C ILE A 180 1.90 -17.04 16.10
N PHE A 181 2.79 -16.04 16.23
CA PHE A 181 4.23 -16.23 16.21
C PHE A 181 4.84 -15.88 17.56
N ILE A 182 5.71 -16.76 18.06
CA ILE A 182 6.38 -16.59 19.36
C ILE A 182 7.86 -16.87 19.18
N PHE A 183 8.71 -15.92 19.57
CA PHE A 183 10.16 -16.10 19.53
C PHE A 183 10.63 -16.73 20.84
N SER A 184 11.45 -17.79 20.76
CA SER A 184 11.93 -18.49 21.96
C SER A 184 12.75 -17.60 22.90
N SER A 185 13.29 -16.48 22.40
CA SER A 185 13.98 -15.46 23.19
C SER A 185 13.09 -14.76 24.22
N ILE A 186 11.76 -14.87 24.12
CA ILE A 186 10.83 -14.27 25.09
C ILE A 186 10.66 -15.09 26.38
N PHE A 187 10.87 -16.40 26.32
CA PHE A 187 10.70 -17.30 27.46
C PHE A 187 11.52 -16.92 28.71
N PRO A 188 12.82 -16.56 28.61
CA PRO A 188 13.57 -16.12 29.79
C PRO A 188 13.05 -14.82 30.42
N ILE A 189 12.30 -14.00 29.67
CA ILE A 189 11.74 -12.74 30.16
C ILE A 189 10.44 -12.99 30.91
N CYS A 190 9.57 -13.83 30.34
CA CYS A 190 8.28 -14.18 30.93
C CYS A 190 8.42 -14.94 32.25
N LYS A 191 9.52 -15.70 32.43
CA LYS A 191 9.87 -16.57 33.57
C LYS A 191 8.88 -17.73 33.83
N ASN A 192 7.57 -17.44 33.78
CA ASN A 192 6.48 -18.33 34.13
C ASN A 192 5.41 -18.32 33.01
N GLU A 193 4.47 -19.26 33.12
CA GLU A 193 3.29 -19.33 32.24
C GLU A 193 2.40 -18.08 32.36
N ASP A 194 2.24 -17.51 33.55
CA ASP A 194 1.44 -16.30 33.76
C ASP A 194 2.03 -15.06 33.07
N GLY A 195 3.37 -14.95 33.07
CA GLY A 195 4.07 -13.88 32.37
C GLY A 195 3.88 -14.01 30.86
N LEU A 196 3.96 -15.23 30.34
CA LEU A 196 3.69 -15.50 28.93
C LEU A 196 2.23 -15.24 28.57
N ALA A 197 1.29 -15.63 29.43
CA ALA A 197 -0.13 -15.37 29.25
C ALA A 197 -0.42 -13.87 29.19
N THR A 198 0.26 -13.06 30.00
CA THR A 198 0.11 -11.59 29.97
C THR A 198 0.52 -11.00 28.63
N VAL A 199 1.69 -11.41 28.11
CA VAL A 199 2.16 -10.95 26.79
C VAL A 199 1.20 -11.40 25.69
N LEU A 200 0.80 -12.68 25.69
CA LEU A 200 -0.12 -13.19 24.68
C LEU A 200 -1.51 -12.56 24.76
N ALA A 201 -1.99 -12.22 25.96
CA ALA A 201 -3.23 -11.50 26.16
C ALA A 201 -3.13 -10.06 25.64
N HIS A 202 -1.99 -9.39 25.84
CA HIS A 202 -1.72 -8.07 25.29
C HIS A 202 -1.78 -8.09 23.75
N GLU A 203 -1.08 -9.03 23.10
CA GLU A 203 -1.11 -9.19 21.66
C GLU A 203 -2.50 -9.55 21.12
N LEU A 204 -3.23 -10.43 21.83
CA LEU A 204 -4.61 -10.76 21.48
C LEU A 204 -5.52 -9.54 21.61
N SER A 205 -5.34 -8.71 22.64
CA SER A 205 -6.12 -7.49 22.84
C SER A 205 -5.93 -6.49 21.69
N HIS A 206 -4.72 -6.39 21.12
CA HIS A 206 -4.47 -5.57 19.94
C HIS A 206 -5.25 -6.07 18.72
N GLN A 207 -5.34 -7.39 18.54
CA GLN A 207 -6.12 -7.99 17.47
C GLN A 207 -7.63 -7.79 17.68
N LEU A 208 -8.13 -7.95 18.91
CA LEU A 208 -9.53 -7.65 19.28
C LEU A 208 -9.85 -6.17 19.13
N ALA A 209 -8.90 -5.29 19.42
CA ALA A 209 -9.11 -3.86 19.25
C ALA A 209 -9.02 -3.43 17.79
N HIS A 210 -8.76 -4.33 16.83
CA HIS A 210 -8.57 -4.01 15.40
C HIS A 210 -7.58 -2.86 15.16
N HIS A 211 -6.58 -2.70 16.03
CA HIS A 211 -5.59 -1.61 15.90
C HIS A 211 -4.78 -1.74 14.61
N SER A 212 -4.38 -2.97 14.26
CA SER A 212 -3.70 -3.28 12.99
C SER A 212 -4.56 -2.87 11.80
N SER A 213 -5.86 -3.18 11.81
CA SER A 213 -6.80 -2.83 10.74
C SER A 213 -7.08 -1.32 10.67
N GLU A 214 -7.08 -0.62 11.81
CA GLU A 214 -7.16 0.84 11.86
C GLU A 214 -5.90 1.50 11.26
N GLN A 215 -4.72 0.97 11.57
CA GLN A 215 -3.46 1.47 11.01
C GLN A 215 -3.36 1.23 9.49
N LEU A 216 -3.69 0.01 9.05
CA LEU A 216 -3.79 -0.34 7.63
C LEU A 216 -4.83 0.50 6.90
N SER A 217 -5.92 0.87 7.57
CA SER A 217 -6.96 1.72 7.00
C SER A 217 -6.46 3.13 6.70
N LYS A 218 -5.58 3.67 7.55
CA LYS A 218 -5.06 5.04 7.41
C LYS A 218 -3.96 5.18 6.34
N GLN A 219 -3.15 4.14 6.14
CA GLN A 219 -1.98 4.20 5.25
C GLN A 219 -2.33 4.60 3.80
N PRO A 220 -3.33 4.02 3.13
CA PRO A 220 -3.69 4.40 1.76
C PRO A 220 -4.20 5.84 1.63
N ILE A 221 -4.88 6.37 2.66
CA ILE A 221 -5.33 7.77 2.68
C ILE A 221 -4.13 8.71 2.69
N TYR A 222 -3.12 8.42 3.52
CA TYR A 222 -1.91 9.24 3.55
C TYR A 222 -1.13 9.17 2.25
N ILE A 223 -1.04 7.99 1.63
CA ILE A 223 -0.39 7.83 0.31
C ILE A 223 -1.15 8.62 -0.76
N ALA A 224 -2.48 8.53 -0.77
CA ALA A 224 -3.31 9.29 -1.72
C ALA A 224 -3.17 10.80 -1.50
N LEU A 225 -3.18 11.27 -0.25
CA LEU A 225 -2.99 12.67 0.11
C LEU A 225 -1.59 13.16 -0.30
N SER A 226 -0.55 12.37 0.00
CA SER A 226 0.84 12.63 -0.37
C SER A 226 1.02 12.73 -1.88
N THR A 227 0.39 11.83 -2.64
CA THR A 227 0.42 11.83 -4.11
C THR A 227 -0.29 13.05 -4.68
N ALA A 228 -1.45 13.42 -4.14
CA ALA A 228 -2.18 14.60 -4.55
C ALA A 228 -1.41 15.89 -4.26
N LEU A 229 -0.80 15.98 -3.07
CA LEU A 229 0.00 17.13 -2.67
C LEU A 229 1.28 17.25 -3.52
N TYR A 230 1.92 16.13 -3.84
CA TYR A 230 3.05 16.07 -4.77
C TYR A 230 2.69 16.60 -6.15
N ALA A 231 1.57 16.12 -6.71
CA ALA A 231 1.11 16.56 -8.02
C ALA A 231 0.76 18.05 -8.04
N ALA A 232 0.23 18.59 -6.94
CA ALA A 232 -0.16 19.99 -6.83
C ALA A 232 1.00 20.95 -6.55
N THR A 233 1.98 20.55 -5.74
CA THR A 233 3.02 21.46 -5.22
C THR A 233 4.42 21.16 -5.74
N GLY A 234 4.68 19.93 -6.22
CA GLY A 234 6.02 19.47 -6.56
C GLY A 234 6.97 19.34 -5.36
N ILE A 235 6.48 19.51 -4.13
CA ILE A 235 7.29 19.51 -2.91
C ILE A 235 7.52 18.06 -2.44
N SER A 236 8.75 17.57 -2.58
CA SER A 236 9.15 16.21 -2.18
C SER A 236 9.44 16.07 -0.68
N TRP A 237 9.96 17.11 -0.02
CA TRP A 237 10.45 17.01 1.36
C TRP A 237 9.34 16.76 2.42
N PHE A 238 8.10 17.17 2.15
CA PHE A 238 6.96 16.90 3.04
C PHE A 238 6.44 15.46 2.90
N ASN A 239 6.60 14.85 1.72
CA ASN A 239 6.29 13.44 1.52
C ASN A 239 7.28 12.54 2.24
N ASP A 240 8.56 12.89 2.24
CA ASP A 240 9.57 12.18 3.02
C ASP A 240 9.33 12.35 4.52
N LEU A 241 8.87 13.52 4.98
CA LEU A 241 8.46 13.73 6.38
C LEU A 241 7.21 12.92 6.77
N LEU A 242 6.23 12.80 5.87
CA LEU A 242 5.01 12.02 6.11
C LEU A 242 5.27 10.51 6.02
N ILE A 243 6.10 10.05 5.07
CA ILE A 243 6.49 8.65 4.92
C ILE A 243 7.44 8.24 6.05
N ALA A 244 8.40 9.10 6.41
CA ALA A 244 9.22 8.91 7.61
C ALA A 244 8.35 8.98 8.86
N GLY A 245 7.43 9.94 9.01
CA GLY A 245 6.48 9.96 10.11
C GLY A 245 5.63 8.69 10.20
N LEU A 246 5.21 8.12 9.06
CA LEU A 246 4.37 6.92 9.01
C LEU A 246 5.14 5.61 9.26
N LEU A 247 6.38 5.49 8.76
CA LEU A 247 7.23 4.31 8.95
C LEU A 247 8.06 4.35 10.24
N GLN A 248 8.30 5.56 10.76
CA GLN A 248 9.21 5.87 11.86
C GLN A 248 8.47 6.41 13.08
N MET A 249 7.13 6.49 13.07
CA MET A 249 6.35 6.47 14.31
C MET A 249 6.38 5.03 14.84
N PRO A 250 7.20 4.71 15.86
CA PRO A 250 6.77 3.66 16.78
C PRO A 250 5.42 4.13 17.32
N SER A 251 4.45 3.23 17.38
CA SER A 251 3.26 3.42 18.20
C SER A 251 3.68 4.14 19.49
N SER A 252 3.09 5.30 19.73
CA SER A 252 3.30 6.07 20.95
C SER A 252 3.29 5.13 22.13
N ARG A 253 4.42 5.05 22.84
CA ARG A 253 4.58 4.44 24.17
C ARG A 253 3.87 5.29 25.23
N GLU A 254 2.63 5.69 24.96
CA GLU A 254 1.76 6.35 25.94
C GLU A 254 0.65 5.40 26.43
N MET A 255 0.88 4.09 26.26
CA MET A 255 0.29 3.05 27.10
C MET A 255 1.43 2.19 27.68
N ASP A 256 2.39 2.85 28.35
CA ASP A 256 3.31 2.20 29.30
C ASP A 256 2.99 2.75 30.71
#